data_AF-A0A7V1BWX1-F1
#
_entry.id   AF-A0A7V1BWX1-F1
#
_cell.length_a   1.000
_cell.length_b   1.000
_cell.length_c   1.000
_cell.angle_alpha   90.00
_cell.angle_beta   90.00
_cell.angle_gamma   90.00
#
_symmetry.space_group_name_H-M   'P 1'
#
loop_
_entity.id
_entity.type
_entity.pdbx_description
1 polymer ?
#
loop_
_entity_poly.entity_id
_entity_poly.type
_entity_poly.pdbx_seq_one_letter_code
_entity_poly.pdbx_strand_id
1 'polypeptide(L)'
;MKQTTRINLTIFNNNLFESGTEFFNQLGIKLNSNTTTSLKAKDLLKDFFKNKDIFNAIQETYYLGLVDDSAFGSNASLLNKDKISLKEATDKINPEYKGLMVFAVKLKGSYLPARGAIAELTRAFNRVSKSVPVVLLLKYGGLLSFAASERTKYKQAWREGEKIGKISLLKDINIESPHTGHVKILDDLKVKSDVTTFDALYKQWQEVFNVQLLNKKFYQELFYWYLWAVKNVKFPQIRPKEDLIPDDAHQSESVIRLLTRLLFCWFMKEKQKLIPELLFDKNEIRKILTGFSPENSKSSVFYRAMLQNLFFATLSVPINKRKYIREAFKG
;
A
#
# COMPACT_ATOMS: atom_id res chain seq x y z
N MET A 1 -9.77 18.70 14.52
CA MET A 1 -9.17 17.70 13.59
C MET A 1 -8.84 18.43 12.29
N LYS A 2 -7.56 18.60 11.93
CA LYS A 2 -7.22 19.05 10.57
C LYS A 2 -7.68 17.95 9.61
N GLN A 3 -8.54 18.28 8.65
CA GLN A 3 -8.82 17.38 7.53
C GLN A 3 -7.49 17.16 6.81
N THR A 4 -6.90 15.99 6.98
CA THR A 4 -5.75 15.57 6.18
C THR A 4 -6.26 15.41 4.75
N THR A 5 -5.92 16.35 3.86
CA THR A 5 -6.28 16.29 2.44
C THR A 5 -5.79 14.95 1.87
N ARG A 6 -6.71 14.14 1.33
CA ARG A 6 -6.39 12.84 0.73
C ARG A 6 -5.42 13.05 -0.45
N ILE A 7 -4.45 12.14 -0.62
CA ILE A 7 -3.54 12.22 -1.77
C ILE A 7 -4.34 12.09 -3.07
N ASN A 8 -4.27 13.11 -3.90
CA ASN A 8 -4.82 13.12 -5.25
C ASN A 8 -3.84 12.46 -6.22
N LEU A 9 -4.20 11.28 -6.74
CA LEU A 9 -3.41 10.55 -7.71
C LEU A 9 -3.76 10.90 -9.17
N THR A 10 -4.92 11.51 -9.44
CA THR A 10 -5.35 11.82 -10.82
C THR A 10 -4.43 12.85 -11.48
N ILE A 11 -3.60 13.55 -10.70
CA ILE A 11 -2.50 14.40 -11.19
C ILE A 11 -1.56 13.65 -12.14
N PHE A 12 -1.43 12.32 -12.05
CA PHE A 12 -0.61 11.50 -12.96
C PHE A 12 -1.16 11.40 -14.37
N ASN A 13 -2.31 12.00 -14.67
CA ASN A 13 -2.79 12.20 -16.04
C ASN A 13 -2.03 13.32 -16.78
N ASN A 14 -1.28 14.15 -16.05
CA ASN A 14 -0.42 15.20 -16.59
C ASN A 14 1.02 14.70 -16.86
N ASN A 15 1.94 15.64 -17.09
CA ASN A 15 3.37 15.37 -17.26
C ASN A 15 3.96 14.67 -16.03
N LEU A 16 4.71 13.57 -16.23
CA LEU A 16 5.22 12.74 -15.15
C LEU A 16 6.15 13.49 -14.18
N PHE A 17 6.93 14.47 -14.66
CA PHE A 17 7.77 15.30 -13.80
C PHE A 17 6.90 16.12 -12.84
N GLU A 18 5.93 16.86 -13.36
CA GLU A 18 5.02 17.71 -12.57
C GLU A 18 4.19 16.88 -11.60
N SER A 19 3.58 15.79 -12.09
CA SER A 19 2.80 14.86 -11.26
C SER A 19 3.64 14.24 -10.15
N GLY A 20 4.89 13.87 -10.47
CA GLY A 20 5.85 13.34 -9.50
C GLY A 20 6.18 14.36 -8.43
N THR A 21 6.56 15.58 -8.81
CA THR A 21 6.87 16.66 -7.87
C THR A 21 5.67 16.99 -6.97
N GLU A 22 4.47 17.11 -7.53
CA GLU A 22 3.27 17.40 -6.76
C GLU A 22 2.86 16.23 -5.84
N PHE A 23 3.07 14.98 -6.26
CA PHE A 23 2.85 13.82 -5.40
C PHE A 23 3.71 13.87 -4.13
N PHE A 24 5.00 14.21 -4.24
CA PHE A 24 5.85 14.38 -3.05
C PHE A 24 5.50 15.63 -2.24
N ASN A 25 5.04 16.71 -2.89
CA ASN A 25 4.52 17.89 -2.18
C ASN A 25 3.32 17.53 -1.29
N GLN A 26 2.39 16.70 -1.78
CA GLN A 26 1.29 16.16 -0.98
C GLN A 26 1.73 15.23 0.17
N LEU A 27 2.92 14.63 0.06
CA LEU A 27 3.57 13.90 1.16
C LEU A 27 4.23 14.85 2.18
N GLY A 28 4.27 16.16 1.92
CA GLY A 28 4.99 17.13 2.75
C GLY A 28 6.47 17.26 2.40
N ILE A 29 6.90 16.78 1.23
CA ILE A 29 8.29 16.79 0.78
C ILE A 29 8.42 17.69 -0.44
N LYS A 30 9.17 18.78 -0.28
CA LYS A 30 9.48 19.69 -1.39
C LYS A 30 10.71 19.19 -2.15
N LEU A 31 10.52 18.83 -3.40
CA LEU A 31 11.61 18.42 -4.29
C LEU A 31 12.13 19.61 -5.11
N ASN A 32 13.42 19.62 -5.40
CA ASN A 32 14.16 20.78 -5.93
C ASN A 32 14.84 20.51 -7.29
N SER A 33 14.21 19.80 -8.22
CA SER A 33 14.81 19.52 -9.55
C SER A 33 14.42 20.53 -10.64
N ASN A 34 15.33 20.76 -11.59
CA ASN A 34 15.08 21.47 -12.86
C ASN A 34 14.89 20.54 -14.07
N THR A 35 14.83 19.22 -13.85
CA THR A 35 14.81 18.21 -14.93
C THR A 35 13.43 18.09 -15.57
N THR A 36 12.96 19.14 -16.24
CA THR A 36 11.64 19.15 -16.93
C THR A 36 11.63 18.35 -18.22
N THR A 37 12.82 18.03 -18.77
CA THR A 37 12.99 17.19 -19.96
C THR A 37 13.41 15.77 -19.57
N SER A 38 12.83 14.77 -20.23
CA SER A 38 13.14 13.37 -19.94
C SER A 38 14.61 13.05 -20.23
N LEU A 39 15.26 12.40 -19.27
CA LEU A 39 16.60 11.86 -19.39
C LEU A 39 16.57 10.53 -20.16
N LYS A 40 17.61 10.27 -20.95
CA LYS A 40 17.80 8.95 -21.57
C LYS A 40 18.22 7.94 -20.50
N ALA A 41 17.39 6.91 -20.30
CA ALA A 41 17.63 5.90 -19.27
C ALA A 41 18.94 5.15 -19.45
N LYS A 42 19.36 4.90 -20.69
CA LYS A 42 20.66 4.27 -21.02
C LYS A 42 21.84 5.12 -20.54
N ASP A 43 21.79 6.43 -20.80
CA ASP A 43 22.86 7.36 -20.43
C ASP A 43 22.93 7.55 -18.91
N LEU A 44 21.76 7.57 -18.26
CA LEU A 44 21.66 7.67 -16.80
C LEU A 44 22.15 6.41 -16.09
N LEU A 45 21.74 5.22 -16.55
CA LEU A 45 22.04 3.95 -15.90
C LEU A 45 23.39 3.35 -16.32
N LYS A 46 23.96 3.76 -17.46
CA LYS A 46 25.26 3.29 -17.98
C LYS A 46 25.34 1.75 -17.94
N ASP A 47 26.38 1.20 -17.31
CA ASP A 47 26.63 -0.23 -17.18
C ASP A 47 25.54 -0.99 -16.39
N PHE A 48 24.67 -0.27 -15.68
CA PHE A 48 23.54 -0.87 -14.95
C PHE A 48 22.26 -0.95 -15.80
N PHE A 49 22.26 -0.39 -17.02
CA PHE A 49 21.19 -0.62 -17.98
C PHE A 49 21.32 -2.04 -18.55
N LYS A 50 20.30 -2.87 -18.36
CA LYS A 50 20.29 -4.26 -18.84
C LYS A 50 19.36 -4.43 -20.03
N ASN A 51 19.71 -5.32 -20.95
CA ASN A 51 18.80 -5.73 -22.01
C ASN A 51 17.73 -6.69 -21.46
N LYS A 52 16.73 -6.14 -20.76
CA LYS A 52 15.61 -6.85 -20.15
C LYS A 52 14.32 -6.05 -20.37
N ASP A 53 13.19 -6.74 -20.37
CA ASP A 53 11.88 -6.17 -20.74
C ASP A 53 11.55 -4.87 -20.01
N ILE A 54 11.74 -4.79 -18.69
CA ILE A 54 11.45 -3.57 -17.92
C ILE A 54 12.30 -2.38 -18.34
N PHE A 55 13.59 -2.59 -18.66
CA PHE A 55 14.49 -1.54 -19.09
C PHE A 55 14.14 -1.07 -20.51
N ASN A 56 13.80 -2.02 -21.38
CA ASN A 56 13.36 -1.75 -22.76
C ASN A 56 11.94 -1.14 -22.83
N ALA A 57 11.18 -1.22 -21.74
CA ALA A 57 9.87 -0.61 -21.61
C ALA A 57 9.91 0.85 -21.14
N ILE A 58 11.07 1.40 -20.76
CA ILE A 58 11.17 2.81 -20.31
C ILE A 58 10.89 3.76 -21.48
N GLN A 59 9.93 4.67 -21.29
CA GLN A 59 9.59 5.74 -22.24
C GLN A 59 10.13 7.09 -21.78
N GLU A 60 9.98 7.40 -20.49
CA GLU A 60 10.41 8.67 -19.90
C GLU A 60 11.11 8.41 -18.57
N THR A 61 12.16 9.18 -18.28
CA THR A 61 12.89 9.15 -17.00
C THR A 61 13.11 10.57 -16.51
N TYR A 62 12.78 10.84 -15.25
CA TYR A 62 12.96 12.14 -14.63
C TYR A 62 13.68 11.99 -13.29
N TYR A 63 14.61 12.91 -13.04
CA TYR A 63 15.13 13.15 -11.70
C TYR A 63 14.25 14.20 -11.03
N LEU A 64 13.61 13.86 -9.92
CA LEU A 64 12.64 14.75 -9.27
C LEU A 64 13.28 15.62 -8.19
N GLY A 65 14.37 15.18 -7.55
CA GLY A 65 15.10 15.98 -6.58
C GLY A 65 15.86 15.17 -5.54
N LEU A 66 16.56 15.90 -4.67
CA LEU A 66 17.17 15.38 -3.46
C LEU A 66 16.26 15.67 -2.27
N VAL A 67 16.27 14.77 -1.30
CA VAL A 67 15.63 14.97 0.00
C VAL A 67 16.69 14.80 1.07
N ASP A 68 17.01 15.89 1.75
CA ASP A 68 17.93 15.98 2.89
C ASP A 68 17.30 16.87 3.98
N ASP A 69 18.05 17.20 5.03
CA ASP A 69 17.57 18.04 6.13
C ASP A 69 17.05 19.42 5.67
N SER A 70 17.48 19.93 4.51
CA SER A 70 16.98 21.20 3.96
C SER A 70 15.51 21.15 3.54
N ALA A 71 14.93 19.95 3.42
CA ALA A 71 13.52 19.75 3.07
C ALA A 71 12.55 20.06 4.25
N PHE A 72 13.03 20.12 5.49
CA PHE A 72 12.17 20.16 6.70
C PHE A 72 12.22 21.47 7.51
N GLY A 73 13.12 22.41 7.19
CA GLY A 73 13.26 23.67 7.94
C GLY A 73 12.15 24.70 7.65
N SER A 74 11.83 25.57 8.61
CA SER A 74 10.96 26.75 8.43
C SER A 74 11.49 27.73 7.36
N ASN A 75 12.80 27.69 7.09
CA ASN A 75 13.49 28.39 6.01
C ASN A 75 13.70 27.54 4.73
N ALA A 76 13.13 26.33 4.64
CA ALA A 76 13.20 25.52 3.42
C ALA A 76 12.65 26.25 2.18
N SER A 77 11.72 27.20 2.40
CA SER A 77 11.17 28.08 1.36
C SER A 77 12.05 29.30 1.03
N LEU A 78 13.04 29.64 1.85
CA LEU A 78 13.89 30.84 1.70
C LEU A 78 15.29 30.53 1.18
N LEU A 79 15.78 29.29 1.32
CA LEU A 79 17.15 28.91 0.92
C LEU A 79 17.25 28.10 -0.39
N ASN A 80 16.16 27.48 -0.87
CA ASN A 80 16.17 26.56 -2.03
C ASN A 80 15.38 27.11 -3.24
N LYS A 81 15.71 28.32 -3.73
CA LYS A 81 15.14 28.81 -5.00
C LYS A 81 15.81 28.21 -6.24
N ASP A 82 17.03 27.69 -6.11
CA ASP A 82 17.77 27.15 -7.24
C ASP A 82 17.45 25.67 -7.40
N LYS A 83 16.57 25.40 -8.37
CA LYS A 83 16.32 24.04 -8.85
C LYS A 83 17.62 23.46 -9.39
N ILE A 84 18.04 22.30 -8.90
CA ILE A 84 19.30 21.65 -9.28
C ILE A 84 19.08 20.53 -10.31
N SER A 85 20.06 20.36 -11.17
CA SER A 85 20.14 19.25 -12.13
C SER A 85 20.62 17.96 -11.45
N LEU A 86 20.44 16.83 -12.14
CA LEU A 86 20.98 15.54 -11.68
C LEU A 86 22.51 15.58 -11.50
N LYS A 87 23.22 16.30 -12.38
CA LYS A 87 24.68 16.42 -12.30
C LYS A 87 25.09 17.14 -11.02
N GLU A 88 24.53 18.32 -10.78
CA GLU A 88 24.80 19.10 -9.56
C GLU A 88 24.41 18.33 -8.28
N ALA A 89 23.28 17.63 -8.30
CA ALA A 89 22.88 16.75 -7.20
C ALA A 89 23.89 15.64 -6.95
N THR A 90 24.42 15.03 -8.02
CA THR A 90 25.42 13.96 -7.91
C THR A 90 26.77 14.48 -7.41
N ASP A 91 27.12 15.72 -7.76
CA ASP A 91 28.37 16.37 -7.33
C ASP A 91 28.31 16.82 -5.85
N LYS A 92 27.10 17.09 -5.32
CA LYS A 92 26.87 17.38 -3.89
C LYS A 92 27.00 16.14 -2.98
N ILE A 93 26.78 14.93 -3.50
CA ILE A 93 26.81 13.71 -2.69
C ILE A 93 28.24 13.34 -2.35
N ASN A 94 28.52 13.30 -1.06
CA ASN A 94 29.74 12.74 -0.47
C ASN A 94 29.38 11.52 0.40
N PRO A 95 30.36 10.72 0.88
CA PRO A 95 30.09 9.53 1.69
C PRO A 95 29.32 9.76 3.00
N GLU A 96 29.30 10.99 3.52
CA GLU A 96 28.60 11.36 4.75
C GLU A 96 27.23 12.01 4.48
N TYR A 97 26.87 12.22 3.21
CA TYR A 97 25.65 12.90 2.83
C TYR A 97 24.43 12.10 3.27
N LYS A 98 23.61 12.73 4.12
CA LYS A 98 22.36 12.19 4.64
C LYS A 98 21.19 12.67 3.80
N GLY A 99 20.79 11.84 2.84
CA GLY A 99 19.62 12.14 2.03
C GLY A 99 19.22 10.96 1.15
N LEU A 100 18.23 11.19 0.29
CA LEU A 100 17.82 10.26 -0.75
C LEU A 100 17.60 10.97 -2.08
N MET A 101 17.75 10.23 -3.17
CA MET A 101 17.41 10.70 -4.52
C MET A 101 16.05 10.18 -4.96
N VAL A 102 15.27 11.04 -5.60
CA VAL A 102 13.96 10.67 -6.14
C VAL A 102 13.98 10.69 -7.66
N PHE A 103 13.51 9.60 -8.26
CA PHE A 103 13.32 9.47 -9.70
C PHE A 103 11.89 9.07 -10.03
N ALA A 104 11.41 9.48 -11.21
CA ALA A 104 10.18 8.98 -11.81
C ALA A 104 10.43 8.38 -13.18
N VAL A 105 9.79 7.25 -13.47
CA VAL A 105 9.91 6.52 -14.73
C VAL A 105 8.54 6.19 -15.28
N LYS A 106 8.31 6.50 -16.56
CA LYS A 106 7.15 6.03 -17.31
C LYS A 106 7.55 4.79 -18.09
N LEU A 107 6.82 3.71 -17.91
CA LEU A 107 6.94 2.52 -18.76
C LEU A 107 5.85 2.53 -19.83
N LYS A 108 6.06 1.77 -20.91
CA LYS A 108 5.03 1.47 -21.92
C LYS A 108 3.75 1.01 -21.23
N GLY A 109 2.62 1.61 -21.61
CA GLY A 109 1.33 1.34 -20.97
C GLY A 109 0.87 -0.12 -21.03
N SER A 110 1.27 -0.85 -22.07
CA SER A 110 0.99 -2.28 -22.24
C SER A 110 1.88 -3.20 -21.39
N TYR A 111 2.97 -2.69 -20.82
CA TYR A 111 3.89 -3.47 -20.01
C TYR A 111 3.51 -3.38 -18.53
N LEU A 112 3.10 -4.52 -17.97
CA LEU A 112 2.75 -4.66 -16.55
C LEU A 112 3.90 -5.36 -15.80
N PRO A 113 4.81 -4.61 -15.14
CA PRO A 113 5.99 -5.21 -14.53
C PRO A 113 5.65 -6.13 -13.35
N ALA A 114 6.34 -7.27 -13.27
CA ALA A 114 6.37 -8.07 -12.06
C ALA A 114 7.15 -7.37 -10.93
N ARG A 115 6.85 -7.72 -9.67
CA ARG A 115 7.54 -7.17 -8.49
C ARG A 115 9.07 -7.31 -8.56
N GLY A 116 9.56 -8.46 -9.04
CA GLY A 116 11.00 -8.71 -9.21
C GLY A 116 11.65 -7.78 -10.23
N ALA A 117 10.95 -7.46 -11.32
CA ALA A 117 11.43 -6.55 -12.36
C ALA A 117 11.55 -5.12 -11.83
N ILE A 118 10.53 -4.62 -11.10
CA ILE A 118 10.60 -3.29 -10.45
C ILE A 118 11.79 -3.24 -9.50
N ALA A 119 11.95 -4.26 -8.65
CA ALA A 119 13.07 -4.31 -7.71
C ALA A 119 14.43 -4.38 -8.41
N GLU A 120 14.53 -4.98 -9.60
CA GLU A 120 15.76 -4.96 -10.39
C GLU A 120 16.04 -3.55 -10.95
N LEU A 121 15.03 -2.89 -11.51
CA LEU A 121 15.17 -1.53 -12.02
C LEU A 121 15.52 -0.53 -10.89
N THR A 122 14.82 -0.58 -9.76
CA THR A 122 15.13 0.28 -8.59
C THR A 122 16.57 0.07 -8.11
N ARG A 123 17.09 -1.17 -8.13
CA ARG A 123 18.50 -1.43 -7.79
C ARG A 123 19.47 -0.83 -8.80
N ALA A 124 19.12 -0.79 -10.09
CA ALA A 124 19.95 -0.13 -11.09
C ALA A 124 20.06 1.38 -10.82
N PHE A 125 18.93 2.05 -10.53
CA PHE A 125 18.93 3.45 -10.11
C PHE A 125 19.71 3.66 -8.79
N ASN A 126 19.51 2.80 -7.79
CA ASN A 126 20.23 2.91 -6.51
C ASN A 126 21.76 2.76 -6.66
N ARG A 127 22.23 2.00 -7.66
CA ARG A 127 23.68 1.85 -7.93
C ARG A 127 24.31 3.10 -8.51
N VAL A 128 23.58 3.88 -9.32
CA VAL A 128 24.12 5.12 -9.90
C VAL A 128 24.15 6.28 -8.91
N SER A 129 23.37 6.24 -7.83
CA SER A 129 23.24 7.31 -6.83
C SER A 129 24.36 7.39 -5.77
N LYS A 130 25.60 6.96 -6.09
CA LYS A 130 26.84 7.20 -5.31
C LYS A 130 26.71 7.28 -3.76
N SER A 131 26.05 6.31 -3.13
CA SER A 131 25.91 6.16 -1.66
C SER A 131 24.63 6.68 -1.00
N VAL A 132 23.70 7.29 -1.73
CA VAL A 132 22.37 7.61 -1.17
C VAL A 132 21.30 6.61 -1.59
N PRO A 133 20.30 6.31 -0.73
CA PRO A 133 19.15 5.52 -1.12
C PRO A 133 18.33 6.23 -2.20
N VAL A 134 17.62 5.44 -3.00
CA VAL A 134 16.75 5.91 -4.08
C VAL A 134 15.29 5.59 -3.80
N VAL A 135 14.43 6.57 -4.11
CA VAL A 135 13.01 6.34 -4.37
C VAL A 135 12.75 6.39 -5.87
N LEU A 136 12.08 5.37 -6.38
CA LEU A 136 11.66 5.26 -7.77
C LEU A 136 10.14 5.19 -7.85
N LEU A 137 9.56 6.18 -8.51
CA LEU A 137 8.15 6.23 -8.84
C LEU A 137 7.95 5.70 -10.26
N LEU A 138 7.12 4.67 -10.45
CA LEU A 138 6.87 4.08 -11.77
C LEU A 138 5.42 4.26 -12.18
N LYS A 139 5.18 4.82 -13.37
CA LYS A 139 3.85 4.91 -13.99
C LYS A 139 3.74 3.93 -15.16
N TYR A 140 2.68 3.13 -15.20
CA TYR A 140 2.37 2.21 -16.30
C TYR A 140 0.88 1.83 -16.29
N GLY A 141 0.24 1.70 -17.45
CA GLY A 141 -1.12 1.12 -17.58
C GLY A 141 -2.20 1.71 -16.65
N GLY A 142 -2.18 3.01 -16.34
CA GLY A 142 -3.11 3.63 -15.38
C GLY A 142 -2.82 3.31 -13.90
N LEU A 143 -1.66 2.70 -13.64
CA LEU A 143 -1.17 2.31 -12.33
C LEU A 143 0.10 3.09 -11.98
N LEU A 144 0.34 3.20 -10.68
CA LEU A 144 1.52 3.80 -10.07
C LEU A 144 2.17 2.78 -9.13
N SER A 145 3.50 2.72 -9.11
CA SER A 145 4.25 1.98 -8.10
C SER A 145 5.27 2.89 -7.42
N PHE A 146 5.35 2.82 -6.11
CA PHE A 146 6.34 3.53 -5.28
C PHE A 146 7.34 2.52 -4.74
N ALA A 147 8.60 2.61 -5.17
CA ALA A 147 9.68 1.74 -4.72
C ALA A 147 10.73 2.56 -3.97
N ALA A 148 11.10 2.13 -2.77
CA ALA A 148 12.19 2.72 -1.99
C ALA A 148 13.28 1.67 -1.78
N SER A 149 14.52 2.01 -2.11
CA SER A 149 15.67 1.19 -1.79
C SER A 149 16.21 1.56 -0.42
N GLU A 150 16.46 0.56 0.41
CA GLU A 150 17.26 0.74 1.60
C GLU A 150 18.75 0.60 1.26
N ARG A 151 19.59 1.34 1.96
CA ARG A 151 21.02 1.05 2.08
C ARG A 151 21.31 0.67 3.52
N THR A 152 22.08 -0.40 3.69
CA THR A 152 22.51 -0.88 5.01
C THR A 152 24.01 -1.03 4.97
N LYS A 153 24.70 -0.49 5.98
CA LYS A 153 26.13 -0.79 6.20
C LYS A 153 26.32 -2.31 6.28
N TYR A 154 27.43 -2.82 5.77
CA TYR A 154 27.76 -4.24 5.94
C TYR A 154 27.83 -4.58 7.44
N LYS A 155 27.34 -5.77 7.82
CA LYS A 155 27.50 -6.26 9.21
C LYS A 155 28.97 -6.55 9.54
N GLN A 156 29.80 -6.79 8.53
CA GLN A 156 31.24 -7.00 8.67
C GLN A 156 31.98 -5.66 8.63
N ALA A 157 32.61 -5.28 9.75
CA ALA A 157 33.33 -4.00 9.88
C ALA A 157 34.54 -3.85 8.95
N TRP A 158 35.11 -4.96 8.45
CA TRP A 158 36.27 -4.95 7.53
C TRP A 158 35.89 -4.71 6.07
N ARG A 159 34.59 -4.72 5.72
CA ARG A 159 34.12 -4.55 4.35
C ARG A 159 33.71 -3.09 4.15
N GLU A 160 34.56 -2.33 3.46
CA GLU A 160 34.23 -0.96 3.08
C GLU A 160 33.05 -0.90 2.10
N GLY A 161 32.19 0.10 2.28
CA GLY A 161 30.99 0.32 1.47
C GLY A 161 29.68 -0.12 2.14
N GLU A 162 28.60 -0.12 1.35
CA GLU A 162 27.26 -0.49 1.81
C GLU A 162 26.70 -1.65 1.00
N LYS A 163 25.89 -2.51 1.65
CA LYS A 163 25.10 -3.52 0.96
C LYS A 163 23.86 -2.85 0.37
N ILE A 164 23.58 -3.14 -0.90
CA ILE A 164 22.27 -2.85 -1.50
C ILE A 164 21.21 -3.55 -0.65
N GLY A 165 20.41 -2.76 0.07
CA GLY A 165 19.45 -3.23 1.04
C GLY A 165 18.18 -3.78 0.42
N LYS A 166 17.16 -3.95 1.25
CA LYS A 166 15.83 -4.39 0.85
C LYS A 166 15.19 -3.33 -0.06
N ILE A 167 14.42 -3.80 -1.06
CA ILE A 167 13.53 -2.91 -1.81
C ILE A 167 12.14 -3.00 -1.18
N SER A 168 11.70 -1.89 -0.65
CA SER A 168 10.34 -1.67 -0.18
C SER A 168 9.49 -1.18 -1.35
N LEU A 169 8.28 -1.75 -1.53
CA LEU A 169 7.48 -1.53 -2.73
C LEU A 169 5.99 -1.50 -2.40
N LEU A 170 5.34 -0.40 -2.77
CA LEU A 170 3.89 -0.30 -2.94
C LEU A 170 3.58 -0.39 -4.43
N LYS A 171 3.01 -1.52 -4.87
CA LYS A 171 2.82 -1.85 -6.29
C LYS A 171 1.37 -1.67 -6.73
N ASP A 172 1.17 -1.29 -8.00
CA ASP A 172 -0.13 -1.30 -8.68
C ASP A 172 -1.20 -0.44 -7.99
N ILE A 173 -0.83 0.77 -7.58
CA ILE A 173 -1.77 1.77 -7.11
C ILE A 173 -2.57 2.26 -8.31
N ASN A 174 -3.87 1.94 -8.36
CA ASN A 174 -4.75 2.47 -9.38
C ASN A 174 -4.91 3.99 -9.20
N ILE A 175 -4.67 4.74 -10.27
CA ILE A 175 -4.67 6.21 -10.26
C ILE A 175 -6.08 6.78 -10.05
N GLU A 176 -7.09 6.20 -10.68
CA GLU A 176 -8.47 6.68 -10.64
C GLU A 176 -9.22 6.16 -9.40
N SER A 177 -8.98 4.90 -9.03
CA SER A 177 -9.67 4.22 -7.94
C SER A 177 -8.69 3.43 -7.05
N PRO A 178 -7.85 4.12 -6.25
CA PRO A 178 -6.89 3.46 -5.39
C PRO A 178 -7.60 2.65 -4.28
N HIS A 179 -7.19 1.39 -4.13
CA HIS A 179 -7.67 0.52 -3.04
C HIS A 179 -7.36 1.13 -1.66
N THR A 180 -8.27 0.98 -0.70
CA THR A 180 -8.19 1.58 0.65
C THR A 180 -6.86 1.30 1.36
N GLY A 181 -6.32 0.09 1.20
CA GLY A 181 -5.00 -0.26 1.75
C GLY A 181 -3.85 0.58 1.18
N HIS A 182 -3.89 0.92 -0.11
CA HIS A 182 -2.90 1.83 -0.71
C HIS A 182 -3.08 3.25 -0.20
N VAL A 183 -4.31 3.72 -0.06
CA VAL A 183 -4.61 5.05 0.49
C VAL A 183 -4.06 5.18 1.92
N LYS A 184 -4.30 4.18 2.78
CA LYS A 184 -3.78 4.16 4.15
C LYS A 184 -2.24 4.21 4.19
N ILE A 185 -1.57 3.40 3.37
CA ILE A 185 -0.10 3.39 3.30
C ILE A 185 0.43 4.74 2.80
N LEU A 186 -0.20 5.33 1.78
CA LEU A 186 0.16 6.64 1.25
C LEU A 186 -0.04 7.76 2.29
N ASP A 187 -1.11 7.71 3.08
CA ASP A 187 -1.32 8.64 4.19
C ASP A 187 -0.28 8.43 5.31
N ASP A 188 0.10 7.20 5.62
CA ASP A 188 1.16 6.88 6.59
C ASP A 188 2.57 7.37 6.12
N LEU A 189 2.76 7.55 4.80
CA LEU A 189 4.00 8.11 4.23
C LEU A 189 4.09 9.64 4.34
N LYS A 190 3.00 10.35 4.62
CA LYS A 190 3.04 11.81 4.82
C LYS A 190 3.96 12.17 5.97
N VAL A 191 4.78 13.19 5.79
CA VAL A 191 5.69 13.71 6.82
C VAL A 191 4.85 14.11 8.04
N LYS A 192 5.11 13.46 9.18
CA LYS A 192 4.45 13.80 10.43
C LYS A 192 5.04 15.10 10.99
N SER A 193 4.27 15.82 11.80
CA SER A 193 4.66 17.13 12.32
C SER A 193 5.90 17.13 13.21
N ASP A 194 6.24 15.98 13.81
CA ASP A 194 7.42 15.76 14.64
C ASP A 194 8.66 15.35 13.84
N VAL A 195 8.53 15.11 12.54
CA VAL A 195 9.65 14.77 11.65
C VAL A 195 10.30 16.04 11.11
N THR A 196 11.48 16.36 11.63
CA THR A 196 12.26 17.56 11.29
C THR A 196 13.62 17.27 10.65
N THR A 197 13.98 16.00 10.50
CA THR A 197 15.26 15.56 9.92
C THR A 197 15.06 14.42 8.91
N PHE A 198 16.01 14.26 8.00
CA PHE A 198 16.06 13.18 7.05
C PHE A 198 16.09 11.81 7.74
N ASP A 199 16.91 11.64 8.78
CA ASP A 199 17.00 10.37 9.52
C ASP A 199 15.64 9.98 10.12
N ALA A 200 14.87 10.95 10.62
CA ALA A 200 13.52 10.73 11.14
C ALA A 200 12.53 10.37 10.03
N LEU A 201 12.58 11.06 8.88
CA LEU A 201 11.75 10.71 7.70
C LEU A 201 12.06 9.29 7.23
N TYR A 202 13.33 8.99 7.05
CA TYR A 202 13.78 7.72 6.52
C TYR A 202 13.38 6.56 7.44
N LYS A 203 13.50 6.75 8.76
CA LYS A 203 12.98 5.81 9.77
C LYS A 203 11.46 5.64 9.67
N GLN A 204 10.70 6.73 9.57
CA GLN A 204 9.25 6.67 9.40
C GLN A 204 8.88 5.81 8.19
N TRP A 205 9.47 6.09 7.03
CA TRP A 205 9.18 5.34 5.80
C TRP A 205 9.55 3.86 5.90
N GLN A 206 10.69 3.54 6.53
CA GLN A 206 11.06 2.14 6.80
C GLN A 206 10.02 1.41 7.66
N GLU A 207 9.45 2.07 8.67
CA GLU A 207 8.39 1.51 9.50
C GLU A 207 7.10 1.26 8.70
N VAL A 208 6.71 2.19 7.83
CA VAL A 208 5.52 2.05 6.97
C VAL A 208 5.65 0.84 6.04
N PHE A 209 6.82 0.62 5.45
CA PHE A 209 7.07 -0.52 4.57
C PHE A 209 7.44 -1.82 5.30
N ASN A 210 7.49 -1.81 6.63
CA ASN A 210 7.78 -3.00 7.41
C ASN A 210 6.57 -3.93 7.45
N VAL A 211 6.58 -4.96 6.59
CA VAL A 211 5.53 -6.00 6.51
C VAL A 211 5.27 -6.68 7.86
N GLN A 212 6.31 -6.90 8.69
CA GLN A 212 6.10 -7.51 10.01
C GLN A 212 5.30 -6.57 10.92
N LEU A 213 5.61 -5.27 10.88
CA LEU A 213 4.86 -4.26 11.64
C LEU A 213 3.43 -4.14 11.12
N LEU A 214 3.22 -4.15 9.79
CA LEU A 214 1.90 -4.14 9.17
C LEU A 214 1.06 -5.35 9.60
N ASN A 215 1.65 -6.55 9.53
CA ASN A 215 0.99 -7.79 9.96
C ASN A 215 0.67 -7.75 11.46
N LYS A 216 1.60 -7.28 12.31
CA LYS A 216 1.38 -7.16 13.75
C LYS A 216 0.20 -6.24 14.05
N LYS A 217 0.16 -5.05 13.42
CA LYS A 217 -0.96 -4.10 13.57
C LYS A 217 -2.28 -4.73 13.13
N PHE A 218 -2.31 -5.42 11.97
CA PHE A 218 -3.50 -6.10 11.48
C PHE A 218 -4.03 -7.16 12.46
N TYR A 219 -3.18 -8.06 12.95
CA TYR A 219 -3.61 -9.09 13.91
C TYR A 219 -4.01 -8.51 15.26
N GLN A 220 -3.39 -7.39 15.68
CA GLN A 220 -3.77 -6.68 16.89
C GLN A 220 -5.16 -6.02 16.75
N GLU A 221 -5.44 -5.35 15.62
CA GLU A 221 -6.77 -4.80 15.31
C GLU A 221 -7.83 -5.90 15.27
N LEU A 222 -7.53 -7.04 14.63
CA LEU A 222 -8.42 -8.20 14.59
C LEU A 222 -8.69 -8.78 15.99
N PHE A 223 -7.66 -8.85 16.84
CA PHE A 223 -7.79 -9.31 18.21
C PHE A 223 -8.67 -8.38 19.05
N TYR A 224 -8.52 -7.06 18.91
CA TYR A 224 -9.41 -6.09 19.57
C TYR A 224 -10.86 -6.24 19.10
N TRP A 225 -11.06 -6.48 17.82
CA TRP A 225 -12.40 -6.76 17.29
C TRP A 225 -12.99 -8.04 17.88
N TYR A 226 -12.19 -9.09 18.02
CA TYR A 226 -12.59 -10.33 18.70
C TYR A 226 -13.02 -10.07 20.14
N LEU A 227 -12.20 -9.36 20.94
CA LEU A 227 -12.52 -9.05 22.34
C LEU A 227 -13.83 -8.25 22.48
N TRP A 228 -14.08 -7.33 21.54
CA TRP A 228 -15.35 -6.60 21.48
C TRP A 228 -16.51 -7.52 21.07
N ALA A 229 -16.37 -8.29 20.00
CA ALA A 229 -17.44 -9.11 19.44
C ALA A 229 -17.94 -10.22 20.38
N VAL A 230 -17.03 -10.86 21.13
CA VAL A 230 -17.39 -11.89 22.13
C VAL A 230 -18.36 -11.35 23.19
N LYS A 231 -18.27 -10.06 23.52
CA LYS A 231 -19.14 -9.40 24.50
C LYS A 231 -20.48 -8.93 23.93
N ASN A 232 -20.54 -8.67 22.62
CA ASN A 232 -21.66 -7.97 21.98
C ASN A 232 -22.57 -8.89 21.13
N VAL A 233 -22.08 -10.05 20.73
CA VAL A 233 -22.86 -11.01 19.92
C VAL A 233 -23.15 -12.24 20.76
N LYS A 234 -24.27 -12.92 20.52
CA LYS A 234 -24.59 -14.22 21.12
C LYS A 234 -24.96 -15.21 20.02
N PHE A 235 -24.34 -16.38 20.06
CA PHE A 235 -24.63 -17.47 19.13
C PHE A 235 -25.42 -18.57 19.85
N PRO A 236 -26.53 -19.05 19.28
CA PRO A 236 -27.25 -20.18 19.84
C PRO A 236 -26.41 -21.45 19.71
N GLN A 237 -26.43 -22.29 20.75
CA GLN A 237 -25.74 -23.57 20.75
C GLN A 237 -26.69 -24.66 20.25
N ILE A 238 -26.77 -24.81 18.92
CA ILE A 238 -27.68 -25.75 18.26
C ILE A 238 -27.03 -27.12 18.19
N ARG A 239 -27.23 -27.96 19.20
CA ARG A 239 -26.74 -29.36 19.29
C ARG A 239 -27.50 -30.16 20.37
N PRO A 240 -27.42 -31.51 20.35
CA PRO A 240 -27.97 -32.36 21.42
C PRO A 240 -27.43 -31.96 22.80
N LYS A 241 -28.18 -32.25 23.87
CA LYS A 241 -27.80 -31.84 25.24
C LYS A 241 -26.48 -32.46 25.66
N GLU A 242 -26.24 -33.69 25.23
CA GLU A 242 -25.02 -34.46 25.51
C GLU A 242 -23.75 -33.82 24.91
N ASP A 243 -23.89 -33.02 23.84
CA ASP A 243 -22.77 -32.38 23.11
C ASP A 243 -22.55 -30.91 23.51
N LEU A 244 -23.33 -30.40 24.48
CA LEU A 244 -23.20 -29.03 24.97
C LEU A 244 -21.82 -28.85 25.61
N ILE A 245 -21.09 -27.87 25.10
CA ILE A 245 -19.85 -27.35 25.66
C ILE A 245 -20.13 -26.08 26.46
N PRO A 246 -19.24 -25.66 27.37
CA PRO A 246 -19.39 -24.41 28.11
C PRO A 246 -19.68 -23.20 27.18
N ASP A 247 -20.60 -22.33 27.61
CA ASP A 247 -21.08 -21.20 26.82
C ASP A 247 -19.98 -20.24 26.38
N ASP A 248 -18.97 -20.03 27.23
CA ASP A 248 -17.82 -19.18 26.95
C ASP A 248 -16.93 -19.78 25.84
N ALA A 249 -16.70 -21.10 25.87
CA ALA A 249 -16.00 -21.83 24.83
C ALA A 249 -16.80 -21.79 23.51
N HIS A 250 -18.10 -22.10 23.56
CA HIS A 250 -18.98 -22.04 22.39
C HIS A 250 -19.01 -20.65 21.75
N GLN A 251 -19.14 -19.61 22.57
CA GLN A 251 -19.18 -18.23 22.12
C GLN A 251 -17.85 -17.82 21.48
N SER A 252 -16.73 -18.14 22.13
CA SER A 252 -15.38 -17.86 21.63
C SER A 252 -15.14 -18.52 20.27
N GLU A 253 -15.41 -19.82 20.17
CA GLU A 253 -15.29 -20.55 18.91
C GLU A 253 -16.17 -19.99 17.80
N SER A 254 -17.41 -19.62 18.13
CA SER A 254 -18.37 -19.11 17.16
C SER A 254 -17.97 -17.74 16.61
N VAL A 255 -17.44 -16.86 17.46
CA VAL A 255 -16.87 -15.57 17.02
C VAL A 255 -15.62 -15.80 16.15
N ILE A 256 -14.71 -16.69 16.54
CA ILE A 256 -13.54 -17.04 15.72
C ILE A 256 -13.99 -17.58 14.34
N ARG A 257 -14.98 -18.48 14.33
CA ARG A 257 -15.57 -19.04 13.11
C ARG A 257 -16.23 -18.00 12.22
N LEU A 258 -16.88 -16.98 12.79
CA LEU A 258 -17.45 -15.88 12.04
C LEU A 258 -16.33 -14.99 11.45
N LEU A 259 -15.38 -14.59 12.28
CA LEU A 259 -14.26 -13.73 11.88
C LEU A 259 -13.44 -14.33 10.75
N THR A 260 -13.08 -15.60 10.86
CA THR A 260 -12.32 -16.32 9.82
C THR A 260 -13.10 -16.42 8.50
N ARG A 261 -14.42 -16.67 8.54
CA ARG A 261 -15.28 -16.65 7.35
C ARG A 261 -15.40 -15.27 6.71
N LEU A 262 -15.53 -14.21 7.52
CA LEU A 262 -15.54 -12.84 7.05
C LEU A 262 -14.22 -12.46 6.39
N LEU A 263 -13.09 -12.79 7.02
CA LEU A 263 -11.76 -12.59 6.46
C LEU A 263 -11.58 -13.35 5.13
N PHE A 264 -12.06 -14.59 5.06
CA PHE A 264 -12.03 -15.37 3.83
C PHE A 264 -12.87 -14.72 2.72
N CYS A 265 -14.10 -14.30 3.02
CA CYS A 265 -14.95 -13.61 2.04
C CYS A 265 -14.33 -12.30 1.57
N TRP A 266 -13.76 -11.51 2.50
CA TRP A 266 -13.02 -10.30 2.15
C TRP A 266 -11.83 -10.61 1.24
N PHE A 267 -11.04 -11.65 1.55
CA PHE A 267 -9.93 -12.09 0.70
C PHE A 267 -10.39 -12.50 -0.71
N MET A 268 -11.46 -13.29 -0.80
CA MET A 268 -12.00 -13.75 -2.10
C MET A 268 -12.56 -12.59 -2.93
N LYS A 269 -13.14 -11.58 -2.27
CA LYS A 269 -13.60 -10.32 -2.88
C LYS A 269 -12.43 -9.50 -3.41
N GLU A 270 -11.43 -9.22 -2.56
CA GLU A 270 -10.33 -8.29 -2.89
C GLU A 270 -9.23 -8.90 -3.78
N LYS A 271 -8.84 -10.17 -3.54
CA LYS A 271 -7.70 -10.78 -4.22
C LYS A 271 -8.07 -11.59 -5.44
N GLN A 272 -9.15 -12.36 -5.36
CA GLN A 272 -9.55 -13.24 -6.46
C GLN A 272 -10.67 -12.66 -7.32
N LYS A 273 -11.32 -11.57 -6.86
CA LYS A 273 -12.50 -10.97 -7.52
C LYS A 273 -13.61 -11.99 -7.79
N LEU A 274 -13.70 -13.03 -6.96
CA LEU A 274 -14.67 -14.11 -7.12
C LEU A 274 -16.00 -13.83 -6.43
N ILE A 275 -16.00 -12.88 -5.49
CA ILE A 275 -17.21 -12.41 -4.82
C ILE A 275 -17.48 -10.98 -5.31
N PRO A 276 -18.63 -10.70 -5.93
CA PRO A 276 -18.95 -9.37 -6.42
C PRO A 276 -18.99 -8.35 -5.30
N GLU A 277 -18.39 -7.18 -5.53
CA GLU A 277 -18.35 -6.09 -4.54
C GLU A 277 -19.75 -5.57 -4.21
N LEU A 278 -20.68 -5.63 -5.17
CA LEU A 278 -22.07 -5.20 -5.01
C LEU A 278 -22.80 -5.94 -3.87
N LEU A 279 -22.35 -7.15 -3.49
CA LEU A 279 -22.93 -7.90 -2.35
C LEU A 279 -22.61 -7.26 -0.98
N PHE A 280 -21.72 -6.28 -0.96
CA PHE A 280 -21.32 -5.53 0.24
C PHE A 280 -21.54 -4.02 0.09
N ASP A 281 -22.09 -3.56 -1.02
CA ASP A 281 -22.47 -2.15 -1.20
C ASP A 281 -23.82 -1.89 -0.52
N LYS A 282 -23.83 -0.94 0.43
CA LYS A 282 -25.01 -0.62 1.23
C LYS A 282 -26.19 -0.13 0.39
N ASN A 283 -25.95 0.61 -0.69
CA ASN A 283 -26.98 1.13 -1.55
C ASN A 283 -27.57 0.04 -2.46
N GLU A 284 -26.72 -0.85 -2.99
CA GLU A 284 -27.18 -1.99 -3.77
C GLU A 284 -27.99 -2.98 -2.92
N ILE A 285 -27.51 -3.30 -1.72
CA ILE A 285 -28.19 -4.22 -0.82
C ILE A 285 -29.57 -3.68 -0.39
N ARG A 286 -29.72 -2.35 -0.21
CA ARG A 286 -31.01 -1.74 0.09
C ARG A 286 -32.05 -1.95 -1.01
N LYS A 287 -31.63 -2.09 -2.27
CA LYS A 287 -32.52 -2.36 -3.40
C LYS A 287 -33.00 -3.82 -3.42
N ILE A 288 -32.22 -4.75 -2.87
CA ILE A 288 -32.44 -6.20 -3.00
C ILE A 288 -33.07 -6.80 -1.74
N LEU A 289 -32.71 -6.31 -0.54
CA LEU A 289 -33.16 -6.87 0.74
C LEU A 289 -34.28 -6.04 1.37
N THR A 290 -35.47 -6.64 1.47
CA THR A 290 -36.58 -6.10 2.26
C THR A 290 -36.22 -6.04 3.75
N GLY A 291 -36.43 -4.89 4.40
CA GLY A 291 -36.14 -4.71 5.83
C GLY A 291 -34.66 -4.55 6.16
N PHE A 292 -33.78 -4.32 5.18
CA PHE A 292 -32.38 -4.02 5.45
C PHE A 292 -32.21 -2.69 6.17
N SER A 293 -31.89 -2.77 7.46
CA SER A 293 -31.65 -1.64 8.35
C SER A 293 -30.28 -1.77 9.00
N PRO A 294 -29.19 -1.39 8.29
CA PRO A 294 -27.82 -1.57 8.78
C PRO A 294 -27.50 -0.76 10.04
N GLU A 295 -28.27 0.30 10.33
CA GLU A 295 -28.11 1.11 11.57
C GLU A 295 -28.78 0.45 12.79
N ASN A 296 -29.61 -0.57 12.57
CA ASN A 296 -30.27 -1.29 13.65
C ASN A 296 -29.40 -2.47 14.07
N SER A 297 -28.74 -2.35 15.22
CA SER A 297 -27.86 -3.39 15.79
C SER A 297 -28.56 -4.72 16.08
N LYS A 298 -29.90 -4.74 16.17
CA LYS A 298 -30.69 -5.97 16.35
C LYS A 298 -31.08 -6.64 15.02
N SER A 299 -30.84 -5.99 13.88
CA SER A 299 -31.17 -6.55 12.58
C SER A 299 -30.15 -7.61 12.15
N SER A 300 -30.64 -8.80 11.83
CA SER A 300 -29.84 -9.91 11.29
C SER A 300 -30.11 -10.18 9.81
N VAL A 301 -30.87 -9.31 9.12
CA VAL A 301 -31.33 -9.51 7.74
C VAL A 301 -30.15 -9.74 6.79
N PHE A 302 -29.11 -8.91 6.86
CA PHE A 302 -27.93 -9.06 6.01
C PHE A 302 -27.19 -10.39 6.27
N TYR A 303 -27.02 -10.75 7.55
CA TYR A 303 -26.39 -12.01 7.90
C TYR A 303 -27.18 -13.20 7.35
N ARG A 304 -28.49 -13.25 7.59
CA ARG A 304 -29.35 -14.38 7.20
C ARG A 304 -29.50 -14.52 5.69
N ALA A 305 -29.69 -13.41 4.97
CA ALA A 305 -29.92 -13.44 3.53
C ALA A 305 -28.60 -13.61 2.74
N MET A 306 -27.55 -12.88 3.12
CA MET A 306 -26.31 -12.81 2.35
C MET A 306 -25.20 -13.68 2.92
N LEU A 307 -24.76 -13.40 4.14
CA LEU A 307 -23.58 -14.05 4.71
C LEU A 307 -23.80 -15.55 4.95
N GLN A 308 -24.97 -15.95 5.45
CA GLN A 308 -25.30 -17.36 5.68
C GLN A 308 -25.27 -18.16 4.36
N ASN A 309 -25.86 -17.63 3.29
CA ASN A 309 -25.82 -18.27 1.97
C ASN A 309 -24.40 -18.29 1.39
N LEU A 310 -23.63 -17.22 1.58
CA LEU A 310 -22.24 -17.17 1.13
C LEU A 310 -21.40 -18.23 1.86
N PHE A 311 -21.52 -18.32 3.19
CA PHE A 311 -20.76 -19.26 4.00
C PHE A 311 -21.16 -20.71 3.73
N PHE A 312 -22.44 -21.03 3.85
CA PHE A 312 -22.89 -22.43 3.96
C PHE A 312 -23.47 -22.98 2.67
N ALA A 313 -24.14 -22.17 1.85
CA ALA A 313 -24.73 -22.63 0.59
C ALA A 313 -23.76 -22.56 -0.59
N THR A 314 -22.70 -21.76 -0.46
CA THR A 314 -21.81 -21.44 -1.58
C THR A 314 -20.38 -21.89 -1.33
N LEU A 315 -19.69 -21.27 -0.37
CA LEU A 315 -18.25 -21.47 -0.19
C LEU A 315 -17.90 -22.81 0.45
N SER A 316 -18.82 -23.41 1.20
CA SER A 316 -18.65 -24.75 1.79
C SER A 316 -19.24 -25.89 0.94
N VAL A 317 -19.75 -25.62 -0.26
CA VAL A 317 -20.49 -26.62 -1.07
C VAL A 317 -19.96 -26.69 -2.51
N PRO A 318 -19.71 -27.90 -3.06
CA PRO A 318 -19.37 -28.08 -4.47
C PRO A 318 -20.39 -27.42 -5.40
N ILE A 319 -19.93 -26.86 -6.52
CA ILE A 319 -20.76 -26.02 -7.43
C ILE A 319 -22.09 -26.70 -7.80
N ASN A 320 -22.05 -27.99 -8.14
CA ASN A 320 -23.23 -28.77 -8.56
C ASN A 320 -24.22 -29.11 -7.41
N LYS A 321 -23.86 -28.85 -6.16
CA LYS A 321 -24.68 -29.14 -4.97
C LYS A 321 -25.21 -27.88 -4.28
N ARG A 322 -24.88 -26.69 -4.78
CA ARG A 322 -25.28 -25.41 -4.17
C ARG A 322 -26.78 -25.21 -4.27
N LYS A 323 -27.42 -24.86 -3.16
CA LYS A 323 -28.86 -24.55 -3.07
C LYS A 323 -29.06 -23.38 -2.13
N TYR A 324 -29.94 -22.45 -2.50
CA TYR A 324 -30.24 -21.29 -1.66
C TYR A 324 -30.95 -21.73 -0.36
N ILE A 325 -30.43 -21.26 0.78
CA ILE A 325 -31.02 -21.52 2.10
C ILE A 325 -32.15 -20.52 2.32
N ARG A 326 -33.40 -20.99 2.20
CA ARG A 326 -34.61 -20.17 2.36
C ARG A 326 -35.00 -19.94 3.81
N GLU A 327 -34.69 -20.89 4.69
CA GLU A 327 -34.96 -20.82 6.12
C GLU A 327 -33.65 -20.57 6.86
N ALA A 328 -33.54 -19.43 7.54
CA ALA A 328 -32.45 -19.25 8.49
C ALA A 328 -32.60 -20.29 9.60
N PHE A 329 -31.48 -20.82 10.11
CA PHE A 329 -31.50 -21.62 11.33
C PHE A 329 -32.30 -20.84 12.38
N LYS A 330 -33.50 -21.32 12.71
CA LYS A 330 -34.28 -20.84 13.85
C LYS A 330 -33.58 -21.40 15.09
N GLY A 331 -32.53 -20.71 15.50
CA GLY A 331 -31.83 -20.95 16.76
C GLY A 331 -32.30 -20.00 17.82
#